data_AF-A0A3D8P3F7-F1
#
_entry.id   AF-A0A3D8P3F7-F1
#
_cell.length_a   1.000
_cell.length_b   1.000
_cell.length_c   1.000
_cell.angle_alpha   90.00
_cell.angle_beta   90.00
_cell.angle_gamma   90.00
#
_symmetry.space_group_name_H-M   'P 1'
#
loop_
_entity.id
_entity.type
_entity.pdbx_description
1 polymer ?
#
loop_
_entity_poly.entity_id
_entity_poly.type
_entity_poly.pdbx_seq_one_letter_code
_entity_poly.pdbx_strand_id
1 'polypeptide(L)' 'MDPRLSEQKALLEEYRQALRARRACRCHFDFCDPEYLDAAIFALGAAERRIGALIKTAKKEKVTAWRRP' A
#
# COMPACT_ATOMS: atom_id res chain seq x y z
N MET A 1 2.54 20.71 -18.24
CA MET A 1 2.76 19.72 -17.15
C MET A 1 3.27 18.45 -17.81
N ASP A 2 4.46 17.95 -17.44
CA ASP A 2 4.99 16.68 -17.99
C ASP A 2 4.12 15.51 -17.47
N PRO A 3 3.48 14.72 -18.35
CA PRO A 3 2.58 13.63 -17.95
C PRO A 3 3.25 12.60 -17.03
N ARG A 4 4.55 12.36 -17.22
CA ARG A 4 5.32 11.37 -16.45
C ARG A 4 5.51 11.79 -14.99
N LEU A 5 5.60 13.09 -14.73
CA LEU A 5 5.68 13.66 -13.39
C LEU A 5 4.35 13.56 -12.63
N SER A 6 3.23 13.64 -13.36
CA SER A 6 1.89 13.43 -12.82
C SER A 6 1.68 11.96 -12.42
N GLU A 7 2.05 11.03 -13.29
CA GLU A 7 1.95 9.59 -13.04
C GLU A 7 2.82 9.13 -11.87
N GLN A 8 4.06 9.63 -11.76
CA GLN A 8 4.92 9.33 -10.62
C GLN A 8 4.33 9.82 -9.29
N LYS A 9 3.73 11.00 -9.28
CA LYS A 9 3.07 11.56 -8.08
C LYS A 9 1.84 10.74 -7.68
N ALA A 10 1.02 10.33 -8.66
CA ALA A 10 -0.14 9.48 -8.41
C ALA A 10 0.27 8.13 -7.82
N LEU A 11 1.31 7.50 -8.37
CA LEU A 11 1.82 6.21 -7.91
C LEU A 11 2.43 6.28 -6.51
N LEU A 12 3.12 7.38 -6.20
CA LEU A 12 3.65 7.63 -4.85
C LEU A 12 2.52 7.85 -3.84
N GLU A 13 1.48 8.59 -4.20
CA GLU A 13 0.33 8.82 -3.32
C GLU A 13 -0.44 7.52 -3.05
N GLU A 14 -0.66 6.71 -4.09
CA GLU A 14 -1.33 5.42 -3.94
C GLU A 14 -0.54 4.46 -3.03
N TYR A 15 0.79 4.45 -3.15
CA TYR A 15 1.62 3.68 -2.25
C TYR A 15 1.54 4.16 -0.80
N ARG A 16 1.57 5.48 -0.58
CA ARG A 16 1.40 6.06 0.77
C ARG A 16 0.03 5.71 1.36
N GLN A 17 -1.03 5.72 0.56
CA GLN A 17 -2.35 5.28 0.97
C GLN A 17 -2.35 3.79 1.37
N ALA A 18 -1.72 2.93 0.58
CA ALA A 18 -1.61 1.51 0.88
C ALA A 18 -0.82 1.25 2.18
N LEU A 19 0.25 2.02 2.45
CA LEU A 19 0.97 1.96 3.73
C LEU A 19 0.11 2.39 4.93
N ARG A 20 -0.67 3.46 4.78
CA ARG A 20 -1.60 3.92 5.82
C ARG A 20 -2.67 2.86 6.11
N ALA A 21 -3.25 2.26 5.06
CA ALA A 21 -4.21 1.18 5.19
C ALA A 21 -3.62 -0.04 5.90
N ARG A 22 -2.39 -0.45 5.55
CA ARG A 22 -1.69 -1.55 6.24
C ARG A 22 -1.49 -1.24 7.73
N ARG A 23 -1.11 -0.01 8.06
CA ARG A 23 -0.93 0.42 9.46
C ARG A 23 -2.25 0.38 10.23
N ALA A 24 -3.34 0.87 9.64
CA ALA A 24 -4.67 0.83 10.24
C ALA A 24 -5.14 -0.63 10.47
N CYS A 25 -5.01 -1.50 9.46
CA CYS A 25 -5.35 -2.92 9.60
C CYS A 25 -4.57 -3.58 10.73
N ARG A 26 -3.27 -3.27 10.87
CA ARG A 26 -2.45 -3.78 11.98
C ARG A 26 -2.94 -3.31 13.35
N CYS A 27 -3.32 -2.05 13.50
CA CYS A 27 -3.89 -1.54 14.75
C CYS A 27 -5.24 -2.16 15.09
N HIS A 28 -6.03 -2.56 14.09
CA HIS A 28 -7.30 -3.25 14.35
C HIS A 28 -7.10 -4.60 15.03
N PHE A 29 -5.99 -5.31 14.79
CA PHE A 29 -5.72 -6.60 15.46
C PHE A 29 -5.50 -6.48 16.97
N ASP A 30 -5.05 -5.33 17.47
CA ASP A 30 -4.80 -5.15 18.90
C ASP A 30 -6.10 -5.10 19.73
N PHE A 31 -7.24 -4.81 19.09
CA PHE A 31 -8.57 -4.68 19.73
C PHE A 31 -9.70 -5.31 18.89
N CYS A 32 -9.38 -6.25 17.99
CA CYS A 32 -10.36 -6.84 17.09
C CYS A 32 -11.28 -7.79 17.86
N ASP A 33 -12.60 -7.64 17.74
CA ASP A 33 -13.49 -8.71 18.19
C ASP A 33 -13.18 -9.98 17.38
N PRO A 34 -13.16 -11.16 18.03
CA PRO A 34 -12.77 -12.41 17.37
C PRO A 34 -13.57 -12.71 16.10
N GLU A 35 -14.82 -12.25 16.01
CA GLU A 35 -15.69 -12.41 14.84
C GLU A 35 -15.19 -11.65 13.59
N TYR A 36 -14.38 -10.61 13.75
CA TYR A 36 -13.86 -9.80 12.65
C TYR A 36 -12.41 -10.13 12.27
N LEU A 37 -11.78 -11.10 12.94
CA LEU A 37 -10.38 -11.48 12.68
C LEU A 37 -10.16 -11.91 11.23
N ASP A 38 -11.04 -12.74 10.68
CA ASP A 38 -10.92 -13.20 9.29
C ASP A 38 -11.02 -12.04 8.29
N ALA A 39 -11.93 -11.09 8.54
CA ALA A 39 -12.07 -9.89 7.73
C ALA A 39 -10.83 -8.99 7.83
N ALA A 40 -10.27 -8.83 9.03
CA ALA A 40 -9.04 -8.08 9.27
C ALA A 40 -7.83 -8.73 8.57
N ILE A 41 -7.71 -10.06 8.63
CA ILE A 41 -6.65 -10.84 7.94
C ILE A 41 -6.77 -10.66 6.44
N PHE A 42 -7.99 -10.79 5.90
CA PHE A 42 -8.24 -10.59 4.49
C PHE A 42 -7.88 -9.18 4.03
N ALA A 43 -8.30 -8.16 4.77
CA ALA A 43 -8.00 -6.75 4.48
C ALA A 43 -6.49 -6.47 4.51
N LEU A 44 -5.78 -7.01 5.50
CA LEU A 44 -4.32 -6.89 5.60
C LEU A 44 -3.64 -7.53 4.38
N GLY A 45 -4.00 -8.77 4.03
CA GLY A 45 -3.43 -9.47 2.88
C GLY A 45 -3.76 -8.80 1.54
N ALA A 46 -4.90 -8.14 1.41
CA ALA A 46 -5.23 -7.32 0.24
C ALA A 46 -4.34 -6.07 0.15
N ALA A 47 -4.14 -5.37 1.28
CA ALA A 47 -3.26 -4.20 1.34
C ALA A 47 -1.81 -4.55 0.98
N GLU A 48 -1.28 -5.67 1.49
CA GLU A 48 0.07 -6.12 1.20
C GLU A 48 0.26 -6.52 -0.28
N ARG A 49 -0.73 -7.22 -0.86
CA ARG A 49 -0.71 -7.55 -2.29
C ARG A 49 -0.72 -6.29 -3.17
N ARG A 50 -1.50 -5.26 -2.79
CA ARG A 50 -1.53 -3.97 -3.50
C ARG A 50 -0.17 -3.27 -3.43
N ILE A 51 0.47 -3.24 -2.25
CA ILE A 51 1.84 -2.72 -2.10
C ILE A 51 2.81 -3.46 -3.02
N GLY A 52 2.74 -4.80 -3.04
CA GLY A 52 3.59 -5.62 -3.92
C GLY A 52 3.38 -5.32 -5.40
N ALA A 53 2.14 -5.13 -5.84
CA ALA A 53 1.82 -4.75 -7.22
C ALA A 53 2.38 -3.35 -7.56
N LEU A 54 2.18 -2.37 -6.68
CA LEU A 54 2.68 -1.00 -6.89
C LEU A 54 4.21 -0.96 -6.96
N ILE A 55 4.92 -1.75 -6.14
CA ILE A 55 6.38 -1.86 -6.21
C ILE A 55 6.82 -2.48 -7.54
N LYS A 56 6.12 -3.52 -8.03
CA LYS A 56 6.43 -4.14 -9.33
C LYS A 56 6.22 -3.15 -10.48
N THR A 57 5.11 -2.40 -10.45
CA THR A 57 4.82 -1.36 -11.45
C THR A 57 5.88 -0.25 -11.39
N ALA A 58 6.22 0.26 -10.21
CA ALA A 58 7.27 1.27 -10.05
C ALA A 58 8.62 0.80 -10.61
N LYS A 59 8.99 -0.46 -10.39
CA LYS A 59 10.21 -1.05 -10.96
C LYS A 59 10.16 -1.13 -12.48
N LYS A 60 9.04 -1.55 -13.06
CA LYS A 60 8.85 -1.62 -14.52
C LYS A 60 8.98 -0.25 -15.17
N GLU A 61 8.38 0.77 -14.55
CA GLU A 61 8.40 2.16 -15.03
C GLU A 61 9.68 2.92 -14.66
N LYS A 62 10.69 2.24 -14.07
CA LYS A 62 11.95 2.83 -13.57
C LYS A 62 11.74 4.04 -12.64
N VAL A 63 10.63 4.06 -11.90
CA VAL A 63 10.30 5.11 -10.93
C VAL A 63 11.02 4.81 -9.62
N THR A 64 12.11 5.54 -9.36
CA THR A 64 12.89 5.45 -8.11
C THR A 64 12.34 6.40 -7.04
N ALA A 65 11.09 6.18 -6.60
CA ALA A 65 10.50 7.00 -5.54
C ALA A 65 10.91 6.60 -4.10
N TRP A 66 11.80 5.60 -3.94
CA TRP A 66 12.05 4.96 -2.65
C TRP A 66 13.42 5.29 -2.06
N ARG A 67 13.46 5.93 -0.88
CA ARG A 67 14.53 5.66 0.11
C ARG A 67 14.19 4.31 0.76
N ARG A 68 15.16 3.39 0.79
CA ARG A 68 15.06 2.19 1.65
C ARG A 68 14.86 2.65 3.10
N PRO A 69 13.98 1.99 3.89
CA PRO A 69 13.99 2.13 5.33
C PRO A 69 15.34 1.69 5.92
#